data_AF-A0A7K3H736-F1
#
_entry.id   AF-A0A7K3H736-F1
#
_cell.length_a   1.000
_cell.length_b   1.000
_cell.length_c   1.000
_cell.angle_alpha   90.00
_cell.angle_beta   90.00
_cell.angle_gamma   90.00
#
_symmetry.space_group_name_H-M   'P 1'
#
loop_
_entity.id
_entity.type
_entity.pdbx_description
1 polymer ?
#
loop_
_entity_poly.entity_id
_entity_poly.type
_entity_poly.pdbx_seq_one_letter_code
_entity_poly.pdbx_strand_id
1 'polypeptide(L)' 'MGRVLRWAADCRAGGLAVGCFRPPSVPDGVSRLRLTARADLTEDQIDRAVAVIVASAPAG' A
#
# COMPACT_ATOMS: atom_id res chain seq x y z
N MET A 1 -14.17 -7.07 -5.46
CA MET A 1 -13.15 -6.06 -5.09
C MET A 1 -11.77 -6.65 -5.38
N GLY A 2 -10.91 -5.97 -6.15
CA GLY A 2 -9.57 -6.50 -6.51
C GLY A 2 -8.64 -6.65 -5.30
N ARG A 3 -7.75 -7.65 -5.31
CA ARG A 3 -6.84 -8.00 -4.18
C ARG A 3 -6.09 -6.79 -3.63
N VAL A 4 -5.60 -5.92 -4.51
CA VAL A 4 -4.85 -4.70 -4.16
C VAL A 4 -5.71 -3.60 -3.54
N LEU A 5 -7.00 -3.50 -3.91
CA LEU A 5 -7.91 -2.54 -3.27
C LEU A 5 -8.22 -2.93 -1.83
N ARG A 6 -8.37 -4.24 -1.58
CA ARG A 6 -8.55 -4.73 -0.22
C ARG A 6 -7.31 -4.48 0.61
N TRP A 7 -6.13 -4.79 0.08
CA TRP A 7 -4.87 -4.48 0.76
C TRP A 7 -4.73 -3.00 1.13
N ALA A 8 -5.07 -2.09 0.22
CA ALA A 8 -5.05 -0.66 0.54
C ALA A 8 -6.10 -0.22 1.56
N ALA A 9 -7.28 -0.85 1.57
CA ALA A 9 -8.29 -0.61 2.60
C ALA A 9 -7.80 -1.09 3.98
N ASP A 10 -7.14 -2.24 4.03
CA ASP A 10 -6.57 -2.82 5.25
C ASP A 10 -5.41 -1.96 5.78
N CYS A 11 -4.52 -1.48 4.89
CA CYS A 11 -3.50 -0.50 5.26
C CYS A 11 -4.13 0.78 5.84
N ARG A 12 -5.21 1.28 5.23
CA ARG A 12 -5.93 2.47 5.72
C ARG A 12 -6.54 2.23 7.09
N ALA A 13 -7.12 1.04 7.35
CA ALA A 13 -7.61 0.67 8.67
C ALA A 13 -6.48 0.61 9.72
N GLY A 14 -5.26 0.26 9.30
CA GLY A 14 -4.03 0.33 10.10
C GLY A 14 -3.45 1.74 10.27
N GLY A 15 -4.12 2.79 9.75
CA GLY A 15 -3.67 4.18 9.84
C GLY A 15 -2.69 4.61 8.73
N LEU A 16 -2.46 3.78 7.71
CA LEU A 16 -1.54 4.07 6.62
C LEU A 16 -2.29 4.32 5.30
N ALA A 17 -2.21 5.54 4.78
CA ALA A 17 -2.76 5.87 3.47
C ALA A 17 -1.78 5.45 2.35
N VAL A 18 -2.22 4.57 1.45
CA VAL A 18 -1.47 4.15 0.25
C VAL A 18 -2.30 4.37 -1.01
N GLY A 19 -1.63 4.65 -2.13
CA GLY A 19 -2.29 4.69 -3.43
C GLY A 19 -2.41 3.30 -4.05
N CYS A 20 -3.29 3.14 -5.04
CA CYS A 20 -3.37 1.93 -5.87
C CYS A 20 -3.39 2.30 -7.34
N PHE A 21 -2.43 1.78 -8.11
CA PHE A 21 -2.53 1.80 -9.56
C PHE A 21 -3.26 0.56 -10.06
N ARG A 22 -4.15 0.77 -11.05
CA ARG A 22 -5.02 -0.25 -11.62
C ARG A 22 -5.20 0.00 -13.12
N PRO A 23 -5.53 -1.02 -13.92
CA PRO A 23 -5.89 -0.81 -15.32
C PRO A 23 -7.03 0.22 -15.44
N PRO A 24 -6.98 1.12 -16.44
CA PRO A 24 -6.03 1.18 -17.56
C PRO A 24 -4.70 1.90 -17.26
N SER A 25 -4.49 2.43 -16.06
CA SER A 25 -3.28 3.21 -15.72
C SER A 25 -2.00 2.39 -15.59
N VAL A 26 -2.09 1.05 -15.61
CA VAL A 26 -0.95 0.11 -15.63
C VAL A 26 -1.07 -0.77 -16.88
N PRO A 27 -0.19 -0.60 -17.88
CA PRO A 27 -0.28 -1.31 -19.17
C PRO A 27 -0.18 -2.84 -19.07
N ASP A 28 0.50 -3.35 -18.04
CA ASP A 28 0.68 -4.80 -17.82
C ASP A 28 -0.54 -5.48 -17.18
N GLY A 29 -1.61 -4.73 -16.88
CA GLY A 29 -2.81 -5.28 -16.25
C GLY A 29 -2.68 -5.54 -14.73
N VAL A 30 -1.47 -5.43 -14.17
CA VAL A 30 -1.19 -5.80 -12.78
C VAL A 30 -1.41 -4.61 -11.87
N SER A 31 -2.45 -4.70 -11.05
CA SER A 31 -2.70 -3.71 -9.98
C SER A 31 -1.58 -3.77 -8.94
N ARG A 32 -1.19 -2.63 -8.38
CA ARG A 32 -0.13 -2.54 -7.35
C ARG A 32 -0.37 -1.39 -6.38
N LEU A 33 0.18 -1.50 -5.17
CA LEU A 33 0.25 -0.37 -4.25
C LEU A 33 1.25 0.67 -4.76
N ARG A 34 0.96 1.95 -4.51
CA ARG A 34 1.86 3.08 -4.72
C ARG A 34 2.25 3.65 -3.37
N LEU A 35 3.51 3.49 -3.01
CA LEU A 35 4.12 4.13 -1.84
C LEU A 35 4.81 5.41 -2.29
N THR A 36 4.70 6.47 -1.50
CA THR A 36 5.33 7.76 -1.78
C THR A 36 6.21 8.12 -0.60
N ALA A 37 7.53 8.00 -0.79
CA ALA A 37 8.50 8.45 0.20
C ALA A 37 8.52 9.97 0.28
N ARG A 38 8.75 10.50 1.49
CA ARG A 38 8.97 11.93 1.73
C ARG A 38 10.25 12.09 2.53
N ALA A 39 10.95 13.20 2.33
CA ALA A 39 12.22 13.47 3.01
C ALA A 39 12.05 13.77 4.50
N ASP A 40 10.83 14.08 4.95
CA ASP A 40 10.51 14.39 6.34
C ASP A 40 9.94 13.19 7.12
N LEU A 41 10.00 11.99 6.54
CA LEU A 41 9.65 10.77 7.27
C LEU A 41 10.78 10.42 8.23
N THR A 42 10.42 10.18 9.49
CA THR A 42 11.34 9.62 10.48
C THR A 42 11.52 8.11 10.28
N GLU A 43 12.59 7.55 10.82
CA GLU A 43 12.83 6.09 10.81
C GLU A 43 11.64 5.34 11.44
N ASP A 44 11.14 5.80 12.60
CA ASP A 44 9.96 5.21 13.26
C ASP A 44 8.71 5.20 12.37
N GLN A 45 8.50 6.26 11.57
CA GLN A 45 7.37 6.33 10.65
C GLN A 45 7.52 5.34 9.50
N ILE A 46 8.74 5.15 9.01
CA ILE A 46 9.04 4.16 7.96
C ILE A 46 8.84 2.75 8.52
N ASP A 47 9.38 2.45 9.69
CA ASP A 47 9.23 1.15 10.34
C ASP A 47 7.77 0.81 10.61
N ARG A 48 7.01 1.79 11.11
CA ARG A 48 5.57 1.65 11.29
C ARG A 48 4.86 1.37 9.97
N ALA A 49 5.19 2.09 8.91
CA ALA A 49 4.58 1.90 7.60
C ALA A 49 4.88 0.49 7.05
N VAL A 50 6.13 0.03 7.12
CA VAL A 50 6.53 -1.33 6.72
C VAL A 50 5.75 -2.38 7.50
N ALA A 51 5.65 -2.22 8.83
CA ALA A 51 4.89 -3.14 9.68
C ALA A 51 3.41 -3.24 9.27
N VAL A 52 2.75 -2.10 8.99
CA VAL A 52 1.35 -2.11 8.51
C VAL A 52 1.24 -2.82 7.16
N ILE A 53 2.11 -2.49 6.20
CA ILE A 53 2.06 -3.03 4.84
C ILE A 53 2.19 -4.55 4.86
N VAL A 54 3.15 -5.07 5.61
CA VAL A 54 3.41 -6.51 5.75
C VAL A 54 2.27 -7.21 6.47
N ALA A 55 1.80 -6.67 7.60
CA ALA A 55 0.70 -7.27 8.36
C ALA A 55 -0.62 -7.29 7.57
N SER A 56 -0.82 -6.33 6.67
CA SER A 56 -2.03 -6.22 5.83
C SER A 56 -1.90 -6.95 4.49
N ALA A 57 -0.76 -7.58 4.22
CA ALA A 57 -0.52 -8.22 2.94
C ALA A 57 -1.53 -9.35 2.70
N PRO A 58 -2.17 -9.41 1.51
CA PRO A 58 -3.08 -10.48 1.18
C PRO A 58 -2.31 -11.81 1.16
N ALA A 59 -2.89 -12.87 1.71
CA ALA A 59 -2.32 -14.21 1.63
C ALA A 59 -2.02 -14.57 0.16
N GLY A 60 -0.87 -15.22 -0.04
CA GLY A 60 -0.40 -15.73 -1.33
C GLY A 60 -1.36 -16.77 -1.88
#